data_AF-A0A0L0VCF8-F1
#
_entry.id   AF-A0A0L0VCF8-F1
#
_cell.length_a   1.000
_cell.length_b   1.000
_cell.length_c   1.000
_cell.angle_alpha   90.00
_cell.angle_beta   90.00
_cell.angle_gamma   90.00
#
_symmetry.space_group_name_H-M   'P 1'
#
loop_
_entity.id
_entity.type
_entity.pdbx_description
1 polymer ?
#
loop_
_entity_poly.entity_id
_entity_poly.type
_entity_poly.pdbx_seq_one_letter_code
_entity_poly.pdbx_strand_id
1 'polypeptide(L)'
;MDEDYLKTKNYSQSSSVLSLTNRSLHFLKESIVNTRTFAPIVSLARTTIISLLSKIEFGQIKLNTKQESLVFGKSKVHPETDEELAVVIEVVNDAFWLRMFLLSDIGFAEAYMVGDIQVDRLDSLFKIFILNRSNLSEMSMITSSLFSTFNTVMNSRFVNSISNTISNISAHYDISNEMFQAFLSKDMTYSCAYFPASLGGLDGDLRSQEEGDNHKDQFKGKDRLELAQYEKLDLIIEKAKIRKDDRVLEIGSGWGSFAIRAVERTGCRVDTITLSIEQKKLAEKRIRQAGLEHMITVHLLDYRDLPNKFVTPFDRIVSIEMIEAVGVEFLETYFQVVERCLKPKIGIAVFQVITIPESRFDSYVKEVDFIRKWIFPGGILPSVTFMTNAISKGTQNRLLIDSVQNIGPHYARTLREWESRFKRNFDELIAPCLVKTYPEMVENPHRIQIFKRKWIYYFEYSATGFESRVLGDHIFTLTREGNLTL
;
A
#
# COMPACT_ATOMS: atom_id res chain seq x y z
N MET A 1 33.87 18.14 -11.53
CA MET A 1 33.96 19.16 -10.47
C MET A 1 33.05 20.29 -10.91
N ASP A 2 31.85 20.47 -10.39
CA ASP A 2 31.25 19.95 -9.17
C ASP A 2 29.71 19.88 -9.30
N GLU A 3 29.17 18.85 -8.67
CA GLU A 3 27.84 18.75 -8.03
C GLU A 3 26.57 19.08 -8.85
N ASP A 4 26.27 18.17 -9.77
CA ASP A 4 24.90 17.71 -10.04
C ASP A 4 24.36 16.95 -8.82
N TYR A 5 23.23 17.38 -8.25
CA TYR A 5 22.24 16.45 -7.70
C TYR A 5 20.85 17.09 -7.58
N LEU A 6 19.89 16.53 -8.32
CA LEU A 6 18.47 16.93 -8.34
C LEU A 6 17.81 16.61 -6.99
N LYS A 7 17.22 17.65 -6.39
CA LYS A 7 16.34 17.53 -5.21
C LYS A 7 15.07 16.76 -5.57
N THR A 8 14.90 15.55 -5.07
CA THR A 8 13.58 14.91 -4.96
C THR A 8 12.85 15.47 -3.75
N LYS A 9 12.22 16.64 -3.92
CA LYS A 9 11.07 17.05 -3.10
C LYS A 9 9.83 16.65 -3.87
N ASN A 10 9.13 15.60 -3.46
CA ASN A 10 7.80 15.35 -4.00
C ASN A 10 6.91 16.57 -3.69
N TYR A 11 6.44 17.16 -4.80
CA TYR A 11 5.43 18.19 -5.00
C TYR A 11 5.18 19.22 -3.88
N SER A 12 5.64 20.44 -4.15
CA SER A 12 5.29 21.67 -3.45
C SER A 12 3.84 22.09 -3.72
N GLN A 13 3.04 22.26 -2.65
CA GLN A 13 2.37 23.50 -2.25
C GLN A 13 2.10 23.35 -0.73
N SER A 14 2.50 24.22 0.20
CA SER A 14 2.90 25.62 0.17
C SER A 14 3.94 25.85 1.28
N SER A 15 5.01 26.56 0.94
CA SER A 15 5.88 27.18 1.93
C SER A 15 5.22 28.47 2.42
N SER A 16 4.86 28.54 3.70
CA SER A 16 4.74 29.83 4.40
C SER A 16 5.40 29.74 5.78
N VAL A 17 6.51 30.48 5.90
CA VAL A 17 7.01 31.20 7.07
C VAL A 17 6.68 30.58 8.44
N LEU A 18 7.44 29.56 8.88
CA LEU A 18 7.49 29.14 10.30
C LEU A 18 8.77 28.34 10.63
N SER A 19 9.90 28.62 9.96
CA SER A 19 11.16 27.88 10.14
C SER A 19 12.11 28.43 11.21
N LEU A 20 11.66 29.33 12.09
CA LEU A 20 12.49 29.88 13.16
C LEU A 20 11.68 30.00 14.45
N THR A 21 11.59 28.90 15.22
CA THR A 21 11.36 28.85 16.69
C THR A 21 11.05 27.41 17.12
N ASN A 22 12.02 26.49 17.08
CA ASN A 22 11.77 25.10 17.48
C ASN A 22 12.99 24.43 18.13
N ARG A 23 13.38 24.89 19.32
CA ARG A 23 14.24 24.09 20.22
C ARG A 23 13.75 24.03 21.66
N SER A 24 12.89 24.96 22.09
CA SER A 24 12.44 25.03 23.49
C SER A 24 11.01 24.52 23.73
N LEU A 25 10.23 24.23 22.67
CA LEU A 25 8.85 23.74 22.77
C LEU A 25 8.72 22.20 22.71
N HIS A 26 9.82 21.48 22.45
CA HIS A 26 9.79 20.04 22.17
C HIS A 26 9.63 19.15 23.41
N PHE A 27 9.86 19.68 24.62
CA PHE A 27 9.78 18.90 25.87
C PHE A 27 8.42 19.01 26.60
N LEU A 28 7.51 19.88 26.16
CA LEU A 28 6.26 20.19 26.89
C LEU A 28 4.98 19.71 26.18
N LYS A 29 5.07 18.85 25.16
CA LYS A 29 3.92 18.41 24.34
C LYS A 29 3.70 16.90 24.26
N GLU A 30 4.32 16.12 25.15
CA GLU A 30 4.05 14.68 25.29
C GLU A 30 2.98 14.36 26.33
N SER A 31 2.11 15.32 26.60
CA SER A 31 0.97 15.08 27.44
C SER A 31 -0.23 15.88 26.97
N ILE A 32 -1.28 15.11 26.67
CA ILE A 32 -2.63 15.44 27.08
C ILE A 32 -3.34 16.41 26.12
N VAL A 33 -4.12 15.85 25.17
CA VAL A 33 -5.48 16.37 25.01
C VAL A 33 -6.06 16.32 26.41
N ASN A 34 -6.16 17.47 27.08
CA ASN A 34 -6.64 17.53 28.45
C ASN A 34 -8.13 17.24 28.40
N THR A 35 -8.46 15.95 28.47
CA THR A 35 -9.82 15.43 28.48
C THR A 35 -10.64 16.09 29.59
N ARG A 36 -9.98 16.59 30.65
CA ARG A 36 -10.58 17.47 31.67
C ARG A 36 -10.99 18.86 31.15
N THR A 37 -10.21 19.48 30.27
CA THR A 37 -10.51 20.80 29.67
C THR A 37 -11.56 20.68 28.56
N PHE A 38 -11.70 19.51 27.93
CA PHE A 38 -12.63 19.25 26.83
C PHE A 38 -13.75 18.25 27.16
N ALA A 39 -14.02 18.02 28.45
CA ALA A 39 -14.94 16.96 28.90
C ALA A 39 -16.32 16.97 28.21
N PRO A 40 -16.97 18.12 27.95
CA PRO A 40 -18.23 18.15 27.22
C PRO A 40 -18.10 17.68 25.76
N ILE A 41 -17.02 18.06 25.07
CA ILE A 41 -16.78 17.68 23.67
C ILE A 41 -16.42 16.20 23.58
N VAL A 42 -15.61 15.69 24.50
CA VAL A 42 -15.29 14.26 24.61
C VAL A 42 -16.57 13.45 24.86
N SER A 43 -17.44 13.93 25.74
CA SER A 43 -18.73 13.28 26.01
C SER A 43 -19.63 13.26 24.77
N LEU A 44 -19.74 14.37 24.04
CA LEU A 44 -20.50 14.43 22.79
C LEU A 44 -19.92 13.46 21.76
N ALA A 45 -18.61 13.52 21.53
CA ALA A 45 -17.90 12.64 20.61
C ALA A 45 -18.15 11.16 20.94
N ARG A 46 -18.01 10.78 22.21
CA ARG A 46 -18.31 9.43 22.68
C ARG A 46 -19.74 9.01 22.37
N THR A 47 -20.73 9.84 22.71
CA THR A 47 -22.14 9.54 22.43
C THR A 47 -22.39 9.36 20.93
N THR A 48 -21.80 10.20 20.07
CA THR A 48 -21.91 10.06 18.62
C THR A 48 -21.27 8.77 18.12
N ILE A 49 -20.06 8.42 18.58
CA ILE A 49 -19.38 7.18 18.15
C ILE A 49 -20.14 5.94 18.64
N ILE A 50 -20.65 5.94 19.88
CA ILE A 50 -21.50 4.85 20.40
C ILE A 50 -22.76 4.69 19.54
N SER A 51 -23.43 5.80 19.19
CA SER A 51 -24.60 5.78 18.32
C SER A 51 -24.28 5.33 16.88
N LEU A 52 -23.05 5.54 16.41
CA LEU A 52 -22.60 5.02 15.12
C LEU A 52 -22.38 3.51 15.19
N LEU A 53 -21.69 3.04 16.23
CA LEU A 53 -21.43 1.61 16.44
C LEU A 53 -22.71 0.81 16.68
N SER A 54 -23.76 1.41 17.25
CA SER A 54 -25.07 0.73 17.41
C SER A 54 -25.77 0.40 16.09
N LYS A 55 -25.29 0.92 14.96
CA LYS A 55 -25.78 0.58 13.61
C LYS A 55 -25.12 -0.66 13.00
N ILE A 56 -24.17 -1.27 13.71
CA ILE A 56 -23.55 -2.53 13.26
C ILE A 56 -24.62 -3.63 13.28
N GLU A 57 -24.72 -4.32 12.16
CA GLU A 57 -25.65 -5.41 11.91
C GLU A 57 -24.90 -6.74 11.75
N PHE A 58 -23.82 -6.74 10.97
CA PHE A 58 -22.98 -7.90 10.70
C PHE A 58 -21.71 -7.91 11.55
N GLY A 59 -21.48 -8.98 12.29
CA GLY A 59 -20.41 -9.13 13.28
C GLY A 59 -20.70 -8.45 14.63
N GLN A 60 -19.86 -8.72 15.62
CA GLN A 60 -19.96 -8.17 16.97
C GLN A 60 -18.71 -7.40 17.35
N ILE A 61 -18.90 -6.20 17.91
CA ILE A 61 -17.84 -5.42 18.55
C ILE A 61 -18.14 -5.30 20.03
N LYS A 62 -17.23 -5.81 20.86
CA LYS A 62 -17.20 -5.53 22.31
C LYS A 62 -16.22 -4.40 22.57
N LEU A 63 -16.73 -3.25 23.02
CA LEU A 63 -15.95 -2.07 23.34
C LEU A 63 -15.80 -1.93 24.85
N ASN A 64 -14.59 -2.17 25.34
CA ASN A 64 -14.25 -2.05 26.74
C ASN A 64 -13.65 -0.66 27.01
N THR A 65 -14.22 0.05 27.97
CA THR A 65 -13.72 1.34 28.46
C THR A 65 -13.36 1.21 29.94
N LYS A 66 -12.75 2.24 30.52
CA LYS A 66 -12.48 2.27 31.97
C LYS A 66 -13.73 2.22 32.85
N GLN A 67 -14.90 2.54 32.30
CA GLN A 67 -16.15 2.72 33.04
C GLN A 67 -17.15 1.59 32.80
N GLU A 68 -17.17 1.06 31.57
CA GLU A 68 -18.17 0.09 31.12
C GLU A 68 -17.66 -0.75 29.96
N SER A 69 -18.34 -1.87 29.73
CA SER A 69 -18.20 -2.74 28.55
C SER A 69 -19.49 -2.70 27.75
N LEU A 70 -19.39 -2.26 26.49
CA LEU A 70 -20.51 -2.14 25.56
C LEU A 70 -20.39 -3.20 24.46
N VAL A 71 -21.52 -3.71 24.00
CA VAL A 71 -21.56 -4.69 22.89
C VAL A 71 -22.46 -4.17 21.78
N PHE A 72 -21.95 -4.20 20.56
CA PHE A 72 -22.62 -3.75 19.34
C PHE A 72 -22.67 -4.90 18.32
N GLY A 73 -23.69 -4.90 17.44
CA GLY A 73 -23.90 -5.94 16.43
C GLY A 73 -25.09 -6.85 16.73
N LYS A 74 -25.63 -7.49 15.68
CA LYS A 74 -26.76 -8.44 15.78
C LYS A 74 -26.37 -9.88 15.40
N SER A 75 -25.64 -10.05 14.30
CA SER A 75 -25.05 -11.35 13.91
C SER A 75 -23.58 -11.39 14.30
N LYS A 76 -23.05 -12.54 14.72
CA LYS A 76 -21.61 -12.72 14.88
C LYS A 76 -20.93 -13.29 13.65
N VAL A 77 -21.67 -13.78 12.66
CA VAL A 77 -21.10 -14.51 11.53
C VAL A 77 -21.09 -13.66 10.26
N HIS A 78 -20.08 -13.86 9.43
CA HIS A 78 -20.05 -13.32 8.08
C HIS A 78 -21.22 -13.92 7.27
N PRO A 79 -22.03 -13.10 6.58
CA PRO A 79 -23.27 -13.57 5.95
C PRO A 79 -23.07 -14.59 4.83
N GLU A 80 -21.88 -14.64 4.22
CA GLU A 80 -21.59 -15.54 3.09
C GLU A 80 -20.61 -16.68 3.41
N THR A 81 -19.82 -16.56 4.48
CA THR A 81 -18.73 -17.51 4.78
C THR A 81 -18.92 -18.25 6.09
N ASP A 82 -19.95 -17.92 6.85
CA ASP A 82 -20.24 -18.44 8.20
C ASP A 82 -19.10 -18.25 9.22
N GLU A 83 -18.08 -17.45 8.89
CA GLU A 83 -16.94 -17.15 9.76
C GLU A 83 -17.38 -16.28 10.95
N GLU A 84 -17.00 -16.64 12.19
CA GLU A 84 -17.27 -15.80 13.36
C GLU A 84 -16.41 -14.52 13.32
N LEU A 85 -17.09 -13.38 13.19
CA LEU A 85 -16.60 -12.02 13.27
C LEU A 85 -17.01 -11.41 14.60
N ALA A 86 -16.20 -11.66 15.63
CA ALA A 86 -16.29 -11.00 16.92
C ALA A 86 -14.94 -10.37 17.26
N VAL A 87 -14.97 -9.13 17.74
CA VAL A 87 -13.75 -8.37 18.08
C VAL A 87 -13.92 -7.63 19.39
N VAL A 88 -12.82 -7.49 20.12
CA VAL A 88 -12.73 -6.71 21.35
C VAL A 88 -11.83 -5.49 21.10
N ILE A 89 -12.37 -4.30 21.38
CA ILE A 89 -11.63 -3.05 21.36
C ILE A 89 -11.49 -2.56 22.80
N GLU A 90 -10.25 -2.41 23.26
CA GLU A 90 -9.92 -1.82 24.56
C GLU A 90 -9.60 -0.33 24.39
N VAL A 91 -10.41 0.54 24.96
CA VAL A 91 -10.16 1.99 24.98
C VAL A 91 -9.24 2.34 26.14
N VAL A 92 -7.96 2.58 25.82
CA VAL A 92 -6.91 2.93 26.79
C VAL A 92 -6.98 4.42 27.14
N ASN A 93 -7.26 5.26 26.15
CA ASN A 93 -7.28 6.72 26.27
C ASN A 93 -8.50 7.34 25.57
N ASP A 94 -9.20 8.23 26.27
CA ASP A 94 -10.40 8.92 25.77
C ASP A 94 -10.12 9.88 24.59
N ALA A 95 -8.84 10.17 24.29
CA ALA A 95 -8.46 10.84 23.05
C ALA A 95 -8.99 10.11 21.80
N PHE A 96 -9.19 8.78 21.88
CA PHE A 96 -9.84 7.96 20.85
C PHE A 96 -11.15 8.56 20.34
N TRP A 97 -12.03 8.99 21.25
CA TRP A 97 -13.36 9.50 20.88
C TRP A 97 -13.27 10.74 20.02
N LEU A 98 -12.38 11.66 20.36
CA LEU A 98 -12.16 12.89 19.60
C LEU A 98 -11.53 12.61 18.24
N ARG A 99 -10.57 11.66 18.17
CA ARG A 99 -9.95 11.27 16.89
C ARG A 99 -10.98 10.70 15.93
N MET A 100 -11.75 9.72 16.38
CA MET A 100 -12.83 9.12 15.61
C MET A 100 -13.84 10.16 15.13
N PHE A 101 -14.22 11.07 16.02
CA PHE A 101 -15.23 12.07 15.72
C PHE A 101 -14.77 13.11 14.70
N LEU A 102 -13.50 13.53 14.76
CA LEU A 102 -12.96 14.60 13.92
C LEU A 102 -12.39 14.08 12.59
N LEU A 103 -11.84 12.87 12.59
CA LEU A 103 -11.04 12.32 11.48
C LEU A 103 -11.57 10.96 10.98
N SER A 104 -12.68 10.46 11.51
CA SER A 104 -13.31 9.20 11.09
C SER A 104 -12.32 8.03 11.02
N ASP A 105 -12.13 7.43 9.85
CA ASP A 105 -11.25 6.30 9.56
C ASP A 105 -9.77 6.60 9.81
N ILE A 106 -9.30 7.80 9.43
CA ILE A 106 -7.95 8.28 9.78
C ILE A 106 -7.82 8.38 11.30
N GLY A 107 -8.87 8.87 11.97
CA GLY A 107 -8.92 8.99 13.42
C GLY A 107 -8.77 7.64 14.13
N PHE A 108 -9.45 6.61 13.61
CA PHE A 108 -9.32 5.23 14.09
C PHE A 108 -7.88 4.73 13.96
N ALA A 109 -7.30 4.88 12.76
CA ALA A 109 -5.95 4.40 12.47
C ALA A 109 -4.91 5.10 13.37
N GLU A 110 -5.03 6.42 13.53
CA GLU A 110 -4.17 7.19 14.43
C GLU A 110 -4.30 6.75 15.89
N ALA A 111 -5.53 6.51 16.36
CA ALA A 111 -5.77 6.02 17.71
C ALA A 111 -5.12 4.65 17.94
N TYR A 112 -5.21 3.74 16.97
CA TYR A 112 -4.52 2.46 17.01
C TYR A 112 -3.00 2.65 17.03
N MET A 113 -2.45 3.44 16.11
CA MET A 113 -1.01 3.71 15.99
C MET A 113 -0.40 4.21 17.31
N VAL A 114 -1.00 5.21 17.94
CA VAL A 114 -0.50 5.78 19.22
C VAL A 114 -0.86 4.93 20.44
N GLY A 115 -1.75 3.94 20.29
CA GLY A 115 -2.19 3.08 21.38
C GLY A 115 -3.23 3.69 22.30
N ASP A 116 -4.02 4.64 21.79
CA ASP A 116 -5.24 5.08 22.47
C ASP A 116 -6.27 3.94 22.53
N ILE A 117 -6.17 2.97 21.61
CA ILE A 117 -6.93 1.72 21.61
C ILE A 117 -6.03 0.50 21.41
N GLN A 118 -6.51 -0.66 21.83
CA GLN A 118 -6.01 -1.98 21.40
C GLN A 118 -7.15 -2.77 20.78
N VAL A 119 -6.83 -3.58 19.77
CA VAL A 119 -7.79 -4.42 19.05
C VAL A 119 -7.20 -5.82 19.00
N ASP A 120 -7.99 -6.84 19.32
CA ASP A 120 -7.57 -8.24 19.32
C ASP A 120 -7.39 -8.82 17.91
N ARG A 121 -8.32 -8.52 16.99
CA ARG A 121 -8.31 -8.94 15.58
C ARG A 121 -8.67 -7.78 14.66
N LEU A 122 -7.65 -7.13 14.08
CA LEU A 122 -7.85 -5.96 13.22
C LEU A 122 -8.49 -6.36 11.87
N ASP A 123 -8.04 -7.46 11.27
CA ASP A 123 -8.62 -8.10 10.09
C ASP A 123 -10.15 -8.24 10.19
N SER A 124 -10.62 -8.77 11.32
CA SER A 124 -12.03 -9.05 11.56
C SER A 124 -12.81 -7.77 11.81
N LEU A 125 -12.19 -6.78 12.45
CA LEU A 125 -12.78 -5.47 12.63
C LEU A 125 -12.97 -4.76 11.27
N PHE A 126 -11.99 -4.87 10.38
CA PHE A 126 -12.11 -4.32 9.03
C PHE A 126 -13.17 -5.05 8.20
N LYS A 127 -13.28 -6.38 8.30
CA LYS A 127 -14.39 -7.15 7.69
C LYS A 127 -15.74 -6.62 8.18
N ILE A 128 -15.90 -6.42 9.50
CA ILE A 128 -17.10 -5.82 10.09
C ILE A 128 -17.37 -4.43 9.50
N PHE A 129 -16.39 -3.54 9.43
CA PHE A 129 -16.57 -2.20 8.87
C PHE A 129 -16.94 -2.22 7.39
N ILE A 130 -16.40 -3.16 6.60
CA ILE A 130 -16.74 -3.33 5.18
C ILE A 130 -18.18 -3.78 5.02
N LEU A 131 -18.60 -4.81 5.75
CA LEU A 131 -19.97 -5.36 5.69
C LEU A 131 -21.03 -4.34 6.11
N ASN A 132 -20.70 -3.44 7.05
CA ASN A 132 -21.62 -2.43 7.58
C ASN A 132 -21.44 -1.05 6.94
N ARG A 133 -20.69 -0.94 5.83
CA ARG A 133 -20.30 0.36 5.26
C ARG A 133 -21.49 1.25 4.92
N SER A 134 -22.58 0.71 4.37
CA SER A 134 -23.80 1.47 4.08
C SER A 134 -24.43 2.06 5.34
N ASN A 135 -24.47 1.28 6.42
CA ASN A 135 -25.08 1.68 7.69
C ASN A 135 -24.22 2.75 8.41
N LEU A 136 -22.90 2.68 8.22
CA LEU A 136 -21.94 3.62 8.80
C LEU A 136 -21.79 4.91 7.97
N SER A 137 -22.00 4.87 6.65
CA SER A 137 -21.83 6.04 5.76
C SER A 137 -22.99 7.04 5.84
N GLU A 138 -24.23 6.59 6.08
CA GLU A 138 -25.41 7.47 6.16
C GLU A 138 -25.32 8.55 7.26
N MET A 139 -24.53 8.32 8.31
CA MET A 139 -24.33 9.31 9.37
C MET A 139 -23.35 10.44 8.98
N SER A 140 -22.50 10.23 7.97
CA SER A 140 -21.53 11.24 7.50
C SER A 140 -22.22 12.45 6.83
N MET A 141 -23.38 12.24 6.19
CA MET A 141 -24.21 13.34 5.65
C MET A 141 -24.90 14.16 6.74
N ILE A 142 -25.34 13.52 7.82
CA ILE A 142 -26.04 14.20 8.93
C ILE A 142 -25.04 14.99 9.79
N THR A 143 -23.82 14.46 9.98
CA THR A 143 -22.77 15.11 10.79
C THR A 143 -22.07 16.25 10.06
N SER A 144 -21.83 16.15 8.74
CA SER A 144 -21.19 17.22 7.96
C SER A 144 -22.01 18.52 7.89
N SER A 145 -23.34 18.43 7.83
CA SER A 145 -24.23 19.61 7.82
C SER A 145 -24.29 20.33 9.17
N LEU A 146 -24.28 19.59 10.29
CA LEU A 146 -24.24 20.15 11.64
C LEU A 146 -22.88 20.77 12.01
N PHE A 147 -21.78 20.28 11.40
CA PHE A 147 -20.40 20.68 11.75
C PHE A 147 -19.81 21.82 10.93
N SER A 148 -20.37 22.15 9.76
CA SER A 148 -19.88 23.25 8.92
C SER A 148 -19.82 24.60 9.66
N THR A 149 -20.68 24.80 10.68
CA THR A 149 -20.74 26.03 11.47
C THR A 149 -19.89 25.99 12.74
N PHE A 150 -19.63 24.81 13.32
CA PHE A 150 -18.81 24.65 14.54
C PHE A 150 -17.30 24.64 14.23
N ASN A 151 -16.92 24.32 12.98
CA ASN A 151 -15.54 24.15 12.53
C ASN A 151 -14.71 25.43 12.34
N THR A 152 -15.31 26.59 12.07
CA THR A 152 -14.49 27.71 11.55
C THR A 152 -13.62 28.37 12.63
N VAL A 153 -13.97 28.25 13.92
CA VAL A 153 -13.32 29.00 15.00
C VAL A 153 -12.48 28.13 15.95
N MET A 154 -12.85 26.86 16.21
CA MET A 154 -12.08 25.97 17.10
C MET A 154 -11.15 24.98 16.38
N ASN A 155 -11.37 24.68 15.10
CA ASN A 155 -10.79 23.48 14.50
C ASN A 155 -9.41 23.60 13.85
N SER A 156 -8.91 24.77 13.46
CA SER A 156 -7.60 24.75 12.79
C SER A 156 -6.48 24.37 13.76
N ARG A 157 -6.38 25.00 14.93
CA ARG A 157 -5.23 24.78 15.84
C ARG A 157 -5.29 23.46 16.63
N PHE A 158 -6.49 23.03 17.04
CA PHE A 158 -6.65 21.82 17.85
C PHE A 158 -6.58 20.54 17.00
N VAL A 159 -7.29 20.50 15.87
CA VAL A 159 -7.20 19.38 14.91
C VAL A 159 -5.78 19.29 14.35
N ASN A 160 -5.15 20.42 14.01
CA ASN A 160 -3.75 20.43 13.62
C ASN A 160 -2.84 19.93 14.73
N SER A 161 -3.10 20.21 16.02
CA SER A 161 -2.24 19.67 17.10
C SER A 161 -2.38 18.16 17.26
N ILE A 162 -3.58 17.59 17.12
CA ILE A 162 -3.84 16.15 17.24
C ILE A 162 -3.22 15.39 16.07
N SER A 163 -3.40 15.87 14.84
CA SER A 163 -2.85 15.25 13.63
C SER A 163 -1.36 15.53 13.47
N ASN A 164 -0.86 16.76 13.67
CA ASN A 164 0.55 17.10 13.45
C ASN A 164 1.48 16.41 14.43
N THR A 165 1.03 16.11 15.66
CA THR A 165 1.85 15.37 16.63
C THR A 165 2.21 14.00 16.08
N ILE A 166 1.26 13.32 15.43
CA ILE A 166 1.52 12.03 14.78
C ILE A 166 2.28 12.23 13.47
N SER A 167 1.97 13.25 12.67
CA SER A 167 2.67 13.49 11.40
C SER A 167 4.16 13.82 11.61
N ASN A 168 4.49 14.51 12.70
CA ASN A 168 5.87 14.77 13.10
C ASN A 168 6.58 13.52 13.64
N ILE A 169 5.85 12.55 14.20
CA ILE A 169 6.38 11.27 14.71
C ILE A 169 6.47 10.20 13.61
N SER A 170 5.59 10.25 12.63
CA SER A 170 5.51 9.31 11.51
C SER A 170 5.91 9.99 10.20
N ALA A 171 6.91 10.88 10.26
CA ALA A 171 7.57 11.40 9.07
C ALA A 171 7.87 10.21 8.13
N HIS A 172 7.73 10.43 6.82
CA HIS A 172 8.03 9.44 5.80
C HIS A 172 9.51 9.09 5.90
N TYR A 173 9.79 8.13 6.77
CA TYR A 173 11.09 7.51 6.87
C TYR A 173 11.35 6.93 5.49
N ASP A 174 12.38 7.39 4.80
CA ASP A 174 12.97 6.65 3.68
C ASP A 174 13.40 5.31 4.25
N ILE A 175 12.51 4.33 4.18
CA ILE A 175 12.69 3.04 4.82
C ILE A 175 13.86 2.35 4.13
N SER A 176 14.87 2.05 4.94
CA SER A 176 16.11 1.42 4.48
C SER A 176 15.83 0.05 3.86
N ASN A 177 16.61 -0.31 2.85
CA ASN A 177 16.52 -1.61 2.15
C ASN A 177 16.57 -2.80 3.13
N GLU A 178 17.28 -2.65 4.25
CA GLU A 178 17.41 -3.63 5.33
C GLU A 178 16.07 -3.96 6.00
N MET A 179 15.18 -2.97 6.16
CA MET A 179 13.85 -3.24 6.70
C MET A 179 13.02 -4.05 5.71
N PHE A 180 13.03 -3.68 4.42
CA PHE A 180 12.33 -4.44 3.39
C PHE A 180 12.86 -5.88 3.31
N GLN A 181 14.18 -6.07 3.39
CA GLN A 181 14.81 -7.40 3.46
C GLN A 181 14.32 -8.24 4.66
N ALA A 182 13.90 -7.60 5.75
CA ALA A 182 13.42 -8.31 6.93
C ALA A 182 12.04 -8.95 6.75
N PHE A 183 11.24 -8.53 5.78
CA PHE A 183 9.91 -9.12 5.56
C PHE A 183 9.59 -9.53 4.13
N LEU A 184 10.33 -9.06 3.13
CA LEU A 184 10.23 -9.56 1.77
C LEU A 184 10.94 -10.92 1.66
N SER A 185 10.66 -11.63 0.57
CA SER A 185 11.48 -12.76 0.13
C SER A 185 12.82 -12.28 -0.44
N LYS A 186 13.78 -13.20 -0.60
CA LYS A 186 15.16 -12.91 -1.02
C LYS A 186 15.25 -12.20 -2.37
N ASP A 187 14.29 -12.43 -3.26
CA ASP A 187 14.16 -11.75 -4.54
C ASP A 187 13.79 -10.26 -4.39
N MET A 188 13.47 -9.75 -3.19
CA MET A 188 13.17 -8.33 -2.92
C MET A 188 12.03 -7.78 -3.79
N THR A 189 11.01 -8.59 -4.09
CA THR A 189 9.82 -8.11 -4.79
C THR A 189 8.83 -7.54 -3.79
N TYR A 190 8.56 -6.24 -3.88
CA TYR A 190 7.52 -5.55 -3.11
C TYR A 190 6.31 -5.25 -4.02
N SER A 191 5.65 -6.33 -4.39
CA SER A 191 4.41 -6.37 -5.18
C SER A 191 3.67 -7.67 -4.85
N CYS A 192 2.43 -7.81 -5.29
CA CYS A 192 1.66 -9.04 -5.19
C CYS A 192 2.43 -10.26 -5.72
N ALA A 193 2.38 -11.38 -4.99
CA ALA A 193 2.83 -12.69 -5.44
C ALA A 193 1.68 -13.47 -6.09
N TYR A 194 1.98 -14.56 -6.80
CA TYR A 194 0.97 -15.45 -7.38
C TYR A 194 1.10 -16.84 -6.76
N PHE A 195 0.05 -17.29 -6.09
CA PHE A 195 0.01 -18.56 -5.36
C PHE A 195 -0.83 -19.61 -6.10
N PRO A 196 -0.24 -20.41 -7.01
CA PRO A 196 -0.94 -21.52 -7.62
C PRO A 196 -1.30 -22.59 -6.58
N ALA A 197 -2.18 -23.51 -6.96
CA ALA A 197 -2.59 -24.63 -6.10
C ALA A 197 -1.39 -25.46 -5.61
N SER A 198 -0.36 -25.61 -6.44
CA SER A 198 0.91 -26.28 -6.10
C SER A 198 1.68 -25.62 -4.96
N LEU A 199 1.46 -24.33 -4.69
CA LEU A 199 2.03 -23.59 -3.55
C LEU A 199 1.01 -23.40 -2.41
N GLY A 200 -0.08 -24.15 -2.42
CA GLY A 200 -1.13 -24.13 -1.39
C GLY A 200 -2.21 -23.06 -1.63
N GLY A 201 -2.26 -22.41 -2.79
CA GLY A 201 -3.35 -21.49 -3.15
C GLY A 201 -3.44 -20.25 -2.25
N LEU A 202 -4.63 -19.67 -2.14
CA LEU A 202 -4.86 -18.40 -1.43
C LEU A 202 -4.70 -18.49 0.09
N ASP A 203 -5.00 -19.64 0.69
CA ASP A 203 -4.99 -19.80 2.16
C ASP A 203 -3.99 -20.88 2.61
N GLY A 204 -2.96 -21.10 1.80
CA GLY A 204 -1.92 -22.06 2.09
C GLY A 204 -1.04 -21.69 3.27
N ASP A 205 -1.03 -20.43 3.70
CA ASP A 205 -0.34 -19.93 4.89
C ASP A 205 -1.13 -20.19 6.17
N LEU A 206 -2.46 -20.10 6.12
CA LEU A 206 -3.34 -20.32 7.27
C LEU A 206 -3.43 -21.81 7.65
N ARG A 207 -3.61 -22.70 6.67
CA ARG A 207 -3.68 -24.16 6.90
C ARG A 207 -2.41 -24.73 7.54
N SER A 208 -1.25 -24.20 7.17
CA SER A 208 0.04 -24.63 7.74
C SER A 208 0.18 -24.30 9.22
N GLN A 209 -0.54 -23.30 9.74
CA GLN A 209 -0.54 -22.97 11.17
C GLN A 209 -1.43 -23.91 11.98
N GLU A 210 -2.57 -24.35 11.42
CA GLU A 210 -3.53 -25.24 12.08
C GLU A 210 -3.06 -26.69 12.16
N GLU A 211 -2.44 -27.21 11.09
CA GLU A 211 -2.03 -28.61 10.98
C GLU A 211 -0.70 -28.93 11.70
N GLY A 212 -0.14 -27.96 12.43
CA GLY A 212 1.06 -28.14 13.25
C GLY A 212 2.24 -28.65 12.45
N ASP A 213 2.73 -27.89 11.47
CA ASP A 213 4.06 -28.05 10.84
C ASP A 213 4.43 -29.49 10.36
N ASN A 214 3.43 -30.35 10.14
CA ASN A 214 3.60 -31.72 9.63
C ASN A 214 3.84 -31.76 8.11
N HIS A 215 3.74 -30.61 7.43
CA HIS A 215 4.05 -30.40 6.02
C HIS A 215 5.49 -29.92 5.77
N LYS A 216 6.41 -30.10 6.73
CA LYS A 216 7.82 -29.65 6.66
C LYS A 216 8.62 -30.12 5.44
N ASP A 217 8.18 -31.15 4.72
CA ASP A 217 9.02 -31.83 3.73
C ASP A 217 8.59 -31.63 2.26
N GLN A 218 7.43 -31.03 1.97
CA GLN A 218 6.99 -30.94 0.55
C GLN A 218 7.81 -29.94 -0.27
N PHE A 219 8.33 -28.87 0.36
CA PHE A 219 9.04 -27.80 -0.34
C PHE A 219 10.56 -27.79 -0.08
N LYS A 220 11.12 -28.81 0.60
CA LYS A 220 12.57 -28.96 0.85
C LYS A 220 13.26 -27.70 1.40
N GLY A 221 12.60 -26.98 2.30
CA GLY A 221 13.14 -25.74 2.88
C GLY A 221 13.16 -24.51 1.93
N LYS A 222 12.48 -24.57 0.78
CA LYS A 222 12.33 -23.41 -0.11
C LYS A 222 11.29 -22.42 0.43
N ASP A 223 11.58 -21.13 0.29
CA ASP A 223 10.67 -20.05 0.67
C ASP A 223 9.45 -20.01 -0.29
N ARG A 224 8.24 -20.25 0.25
CA ARG A 224 6.99 -20.26 -0.53
C ARG A 224 6.63 -18.89 -1.09
N LEU A 225 6.95 -17.79 -0.39
CA LEU A 225 6.74 -16.44 -0.89
C LEU A 225 7.64 -16.17 -2.08
N GLU A 226 8.93 -16.53 -1.97
CA GLU A 226 9.91 -16.37 -3.06
C GLU A 226 9.47 -17.14 -4.30
N LEU A 227 9.03 -18.40 -4.13
CA LEU A 227 8.48 -19.19 -5.22
C LEU A 227 7.25 -18.53 -5.84
N ALA A 228 6.31 -18.05 -5.03
CA ALA A 228 5.10 -17.36 -5.52
C ALA A 228 5.42 -16.03 -6.22
N GLN A 229 6.47 -15.32 -5.80
CA GLN A 229 6.96 -14.14 -6.51
C GLN A 229 7.52 -14.53 -7.88
N TYR A 230 8.29 -15.61 -7.98
CA TYR A 230 8.77 -16.12 -9.26
C TYR A 230 7.62 -16.58 -10.17
N GLU A 231 6.61 -17.28 -9.66
CA GLU A 231 5.42 -17.65 -10.43
C GLU A 231 4.72 -16.41 -11.02
N LYS A 232 4.60 -15.33 -10.23
CA LYS A 232 4.04 -14.06 -10.72
C LYS A 232 4.90 -13.42 -11.81
N LEU A 233 6.21 -13.35 -11.60
CA LEU A 233 7.13 -12.78 -12.59
C LEU A 233 7.12 -13.59 -13.89
N ASP A 234 7.07 -14.92 -13.78
CA ASP A 234 7.00 -15.84 -14.91
C ASP A 234 5.68 -15.69 -15.68
N LEU A 235 4.55 -15.54 -14.99
CA LEU A 235 3.27 -15.21 -15.59
C LEU A 235 3.33 -13.93 -16.44
N ILE A 236 4.00 -12.88 -15.93
CA ILE A 236 4.17 -11.62 -16.65
C ILE A 236 5.08 -11.80 -17.87
N ILE A 237 6.20 -12.53 -17.73
CA ILE A 237 7.11 -12.87 -18.83
C ILE A 237 6.38 -13.64 -19.94
N GLU A 238 5.52 -14.58 -19.56
CA GLU A 238 4.73 -15.42 -20.47
C GLU A 238 3.62 -14.62 -21.17
N LYS A 239 2.90 -13.77 -20.44
CA LYS A 239 1.92 -12.83 -21.01
C LYS A 239 2.55 -11.84 -21.98
N ALA A 240 3.76 -11.38 -21.66
CA ALA A 240 4.53 -10.51 -22.55
C ALA A 240 5.17 -11.29 -23.70
N LYS A 241 5.14 -12.63 -23.73
CA LYS A 241 5.78 -13.46 -24.77
C LYS A 241 7.23 -13.03 -25.01
N ILE A 242 7.98 -12.82 -23.93
CA ILE A 242 9.37 -12.37 -24.00
C ILE A 242 10.24 -13.51 -24.56
N ARG A 243 11.09 -13.18 -25.54
CA ARG A 243 12.00 -14.09 -26.23
C ARG A 243 13.44 -13.59 -26.12
N LYS A 244 14.38 -14.47 -26.43
CA LYS A 244 15.84 -14.21 -26.35
C LYS A 244 16.30 -12.95 -27.09
N ASP A 245 15.72 -12.67 -28.25
CA ASP A 245 16.16 -11.55 -29.09
C ASP A 245 15.36 -10.26 -28.82
N ASP A 246 14.40 -10.29 -27.89
CA ASP A 246 13.60 -9.12 -27.55
C ASP A 246 14.43 -8.11 -26.73
N ARG A 247 14.19 -6.83 -27.01
CA ARG A 247 14.57 -5.73 -26.12
C ARG A 247 13.36 -5.33 -25.27
N VAL A 248 13.50 -5.45 -23.96
CA VAL A 248 12.45 -5.19 -22.97
C VAL A 248 12.73 -3.87 -22.25
N LEU A 249 11.71 -3.02 -22.15
CA LEU A 249 11.71 -1.88 -21.23
C LEU A 249 10.91 -2.25 -19.99
N GLU A 250 11.55 -2.17 -18.82
CA GLU A 250 10.85 -2.21 -17.54
C GLU A 250 10.70 -0.79 -16.98
N ILE A 251 9.46 -0.37 -16.74
CA ILE A 251 9.15 0.91 -16.07
C ILE A 251 8.90 0.63 -14.60
N GLY A 252 9.82 1.08 -13.73
CA GLY A 252 9.79 0.81 -12.29
C GLY A 252 10.66 -0.40 -11.92
N SER A 253 11.98 -0.19 -11.81
CA SER A 253 12.95 -1.27 -11.56
C SER A 253 12.76 -2.05 -10.26
N GLY A 254 12.13 -1.44 -9.24
CA GLY A 254 12.19 -1.94 -7.87
C GLY A 254 13.65 -2.23 -7.48
N TRP A 255 13.93 -3.45 -7.01
CA TRP A 255 15.29 -3.93 -6.74
C TRP A 255 15.80 -4.94 -7.78
N GLY A 256 15.25 -4.90 -8.99
CA GLY A 256 15.71 -5.64 -10.17
C GLY A 256 15.22 -7.09 -10.28
N SER A 257 14.21 -7.49 -9.49
CA SER A 257 13.72 -8.87 -9.48
C SER A 257 13.17 -9.33 -10.83
N PHE A 258 12.31 -8.53 -11.47
CA PHE A 258 11.79 -8.84 -12.80
C PHE A 258 12.89 -8.85 -13.85
N ALA A 259 13.73 -7.81 -13.92
CA ALA A 259 14.82 -7.76 -14.90
C ALA A 259 15.74 -8.98 -14.83
N ILE A 260 16.15 -9.38 -13.62
CA ILE A 260 16.97 -10.59 -13.42
C ILE A 260 16.20 -11.82 -13.91
N ARG A 261 14.95 -12.01 -13.46
CA ARG A 261 14.15 -13.19 -13.81
C ARG A 261 13.90 -13.29 -15.32
N ALA A 262 13.61 -12.18 -16.00
CA ALA A 262 13.35 -12.13 -17.44
C ALA A 262 14.58 -12.58 -18.24
N VAL A 263 15.78 -12.08 -17.89
CA VAL A 263 17.02 -12.48 -18.55
C VAL A 263 17.38 -13.93 -18.25
N GLU A 264 17.26 -14.39 -17.01
CA GLU A 264 17.53 -15.80 -16.66
C GLU A 264 16.62 -16.77 -17.42
N ARG A 265 15.33 -16.44 -17.57
CA ARG A 265 14.34 -17.29 -18.24
C ARG A 265 14.47 -17.31 -19.75
N THR A 266 14.86 -16.19 -20.36
CA THR A 266 14.70 -16.00 -21.82
C THR A 266 15.99 -15.63 -22.54
N GLY A 267 16.96 -15.05 -21.85
CA GLY A 267 18.14 -14.45 -22.46
C GLY A 267 17.89 -13.12 -23.18
N CYS A 268 16.74 -12.47 -22.95
CA CYS A 268 16.43 -11.14 -23.50
C CYS A 268 17.35 -10.04 -22.96
N ARG A 269 17.27 -8.84 -23.53
CA ARG A 269 17.92 -7.64 -22.99
C ARG A 269 16.91 -6.76 -22.28
N VAL A 270 17.29 -6.22 -21.14
CA VAL A 270 16.40 -5.37 -20.32
C VAL A 270 17.03 -4.00 -20.10
N ASP A 271 16.33 -2.95 -20.53
CA ASP A 271 16.53 -1.60 -20.02
C ASP A 271 15.48 -1.36 -18.93
N THR A 272 15.91 -1.16 -17.68
CA THR A 272 15.01 -0.92 -16.56
C THR A 272 15.20 0.49 -16.01
N ILE A 273 14.12 1.19 -15.69
CA ILE A 273 14.17 2.59 -15.24
C ILE A 273 13.58 2.77 -13.85
N THR A 274 14.21 3.61 -13.03
CA THR A 274 13.73 4.02 -11.71
C THR A 274 14.07 5.48 -11.42
N LEU A 275 13.34 6.11 -10.50
CA LEU A 275 13.66 7.42 -9.93
C LEU A 275 14.44 7.31 -8.61
N SER A 276 14.53 6.12 -8.02
CA SER A 276 15.20 5.92 -6.73
C SER A 276 16.65 5.48 -6.91
N ILE A 277 17.54 6.27 -6.34
CA ILE A 277 18.99 6.01 -6.33
C ILE A 277 19.31 4.77 -5.50
N GLU A 278 18.64 4.58 -4.37
CA GLU A 278 18.83 3.42 -3.50
C GLU A 278 18.34 2.13 -4.15
N GLN A 279 17.22 2.18 -4.87
CA GLN A 279 16.74 1.08 -5.70
C GLN A 279 17.75 0.74 -6.80
N LYS A 280 18.21 1.75 -7.56
CA LYS A 280 19.21 1.55 -8.62
C LYS A 280 20.48 0.89 -8.07
N LYS A 281 21.03 1.42 -6.97
CA LYS A 281 22.26 0.90 -6.35
C LYS A 281 22.12 -0.56 -5.93
N LEU A 282 21.02 -0.94 -5.29
CA LEU A 282 20.80 -2.32 -4.86
C LEU A 282 20.45 -3.24 -6.04
N ALA A 283 19.68 -2.77 -7.03
CA ALA A 283 19.39 -3.51 -8.25
C ALA A 283 20.68 -3.83 -9.02
N GLU A 284 21.55 -2.85 -9.27
CA GLU A 284 22.85 -3.06 -9.94
C GLU A 284 23.74 -4.04 -9.18
N LYS A 285 23.78 -3.96 -7.84
CA LYS A 285 24.51 -4.92 -7.00
C LYS A 285 23.99 -6.34 -7.22
N ARG A 286 22.67 -6.54 -7.21
CA ARG A 286 22.03 -7.85 -7.40
C ARG A 286 22.24 -8.38 -8.81
N ILE A 287 22.12 -7.53 -9.83
CA ILE A 287 22.38 -7.86 -11.23
C ILE A 287 23.83 -8.32 -11.44
N ARG A 288 24.80 -7.62 -10.85
CA ARG A 288 26.22 -8.03 -10.88
C ARG A 288 26.44 -9.36 -10.18
N GLN A 289 25.83 -9.57 -9.02
CA GLN A 289 25.91 -10.84 -8.29
C GLN A 289 25.34 -12.02 -9.10
N ALA A 290 24.33 -11.77 -9.95
CA ALA A 290 23.79 -12.74 -10.89
C ALA A 290 24.63 -12.90 -12.18
N GLY A 291 25.64 -12.04 -12.42
CA GLY A 291 26.46 -12.05 -13.63
C GLY A 291 25.77 -11.51 -14.88
N LEU A 292 24.69 -10.73 -14.73
CA LEU A 292 23.80 -10.32 -15.83
C LEU A 292 23.97 -8.87 -16.28
N GLU A 293 25.01 -8.18 -15.81
CA GLU A 293 25.28 -6.76 -16.08
C GLU A 293 25.53 -6.42 -17.57
N HIS A 294 25.81 -7.43 -18.40
CA HIS A 294 25.94 -7.28 -19.85
C HIS A 294 24.60 -7.35 -20.61
N MET A 295 23.52 -7.80 -19.95
CA MET A 295 22.18 -7.94 -20.52
C MET A 295 21.16 -6.98 -19.92
N ILE A 296 21.43 -6.47 -18.70
CA ILE A 296 20.53 -5.60 -17.96
C ILE A 296 21.20 -4.24 -17.72
N THR A 297 20.56 -3.15 -18.14
CA THR A 297 20.98 -1.79 -17.83
C THR A 297 19.95 -1.10 -16.96
N VAL A 298 20.36 -0.61 -15.78
CA VAL A 298 19.50 0.17 -14.88
C VAL A 298 19.72 1.66 -15.13
N HIS A 299 18.67 2.40 -15.46
CA HIS A 299 18.74 3.84 -15.71
C HIS A 299 18.05 4.62 -14.58
N LEU A 300 18.66 5.74 -14.17
CA LEU A 300 18.00 6.72 -13.30
C LEU A 300 17.31 7.75 -14.18
N LEU A 301 16.07 7.46 -14.58
CA LEU A 301 15.33 8.26 -15.56
C LEU A 301 13.86 8.35 -15.15
N ASP A 302 13.25 9.50 -15.47
CA ASP A 302 11.81 9.67 -15.45
C ASP A 302 11.23 9.09 -16.76
N TYR A 303 10.20 8.25 -16.66
CA TYR A 303 9.54 7.69 -17.85
C TYR A 303 8.92 8.79 -18.74
N ARG A 304 8.60 9.95 -18.16
CA ARG A 304 8.03 11.10 -18.89
C ARG A 304 9.06 11.73 -19.82
N ASP A 305 10.33 11.73 -19.42
CA ASP A 305 11.45 12.38 -20.12
C ASP A 305 12.48 11.37 -20.63
N LEU A 306 12.00 10.35 -21.35
CA LEU A 306 12.88 9.34 -21.95
C LEU A 306 13.63 9.90 -23.17
N PRO A 307 14.93 9.59 -23.32
CA PRO A 307 15.74 10.09 -24.43
C PRO A 307 15.28 9.50 -25.77
N ASN A 308 15.56 10.19 -26.88
CA ASN A 308 15.11 9.78 -28.22
C ASN A 308 15.46 8.32 -28.61
N LYS A 309 16.56 7.77 -28.08
CA LYS A 309 16.92 6.35 -28.30
C LYS A 309 15.93 5.34 -27.71
N PHE A 310 14.98 5.78 -26.88
CA PHE A 310 13.87 5.01 -26.30
C PHE A 310 12.58 5.12 -27.12
N VAL A 311 12.56 5.88 -28.22
CA VAL A 311 11.39 5.97 -29.12
C VAL A 311 11.36 4.76 -30.05
N THR A 312 10.38 3.87 -29.85
CA THR A 312 10.12 2.62 -30.59
C THR A 312 11.21 1.52 -30.63
N PRO A 313 12.22 1.42 -29.74
CA PRO A 313 13.20 0.34 -29.84
C PRO A 313 12.75 -0.95 -29.16
N PHE A 314 11.65 -0.94 -28.39
CA PHE A 314 11.29 -2.02 -27.48
C PHE A 314 10.27 -2.97 -28.10
N ASP A 315 10.62 -4.25 -28.05
CA ASP A 315 9.74 -5.35 -28.41
C ASP A 315 8.65 -5.52 -27.35
N ARG A 316 9.03 -5.34 -26.08
CA ARG A 316 8.17 -5.54 -24.92
C ARG A 316 8.31 -4.41 -23.92
N ILE A 317 7.21 -4.06 -23.26
CA ILE A 317 7.20 -3.16 -22.11
C ILE A 317 6.58 -3.89 -20.93
N VAL A 318 7.21 -3.81 -19.76
CA VAL A 318 6.66 -4.32 -18.50
C VAL A 318 6.63 -3.21 -17.45
N SER A 319 5.56 -3.14 -16.67
CA SER A 319 5.44 -2.20 -15.55
C SER A 319 4.65 -2.84 -14.40
N ILE A 320 5.28 -3.04 -13.25
CA ILE A 320 4.66 -3.76 -12.13
C ILE A 320 4.41 -2.80 -10.98
N GLU A 321 3.15 -2.56 -10.63
CA GLU A 321 2.71 -1.74 -9.48
C GLU A 321 3.42 -0.38 -9.40
N MET A 322 3.54 0.28 -10.55
CA MET A 322 4.13 1.61 -10.72
C MET A 322 3.05 2.67 -10.97
N ILE A 323 1.94 2.26 -11.59
CA ILE A 323 0.85 3.14 -12.06
C ILE A 323 0.19 3.88 -10.89
N GLU A 324 0.17 3.27 -9.71
CA GLU A 324 -0.34 3.80 -8.46
C GLU A 324 0.35 5.09 -8.03
N ALA A 325 1.61 5.30 -8.45
CA ALA A 325 2.40 6.49 -8.16
C ALA A 325 2.31 7.58 -9.24
N VAL A 326 1.60 7.34 -10.35
CA VAL A 326 1.55 8.26 -11.49
C VAL A 326 0.62 9.46 -11.23
N GLY A 327 -0.52 9.24 -10.57
CA GLY A 327 -1.60 10.22 -10.49
C GLY A 327 -2.63 10.03 -11.62
N VAL A 328 -3.93 10.10 -11.30
CA VAL A 328 -5.02 9.80 -12.25
C VAL A 328 -5.01 10.74 -13.45
N GLU A 329 -4.62 11.99 -13.24
CA GLU A 329 -4.52 13.04 -14.26
C GLU A 329 -3.40 12.81 -15.27
N PHE A 330 -2.40 11.97 -14.93
CA PHE A 330 -1.23 11.70 -15.77
C PHE A 330 -1.27 10.31 -16.41
N LEU A 331 -2.32 9.50 -16.17
CA LEU A 331 -2.44 8.16 -16.74
C LEU A 331 -2.53 8.17 -18.27
N GLU A 332 -3.19 9.17 -18.87
CA GLU A 332 -3.18 9.32 -20.33
C GLU A 332 -1.76 9.56 -20.87
N THR A 333 -0.96 10.41 -20.20
CA THR A 333 0.45 10.66 -20.55
C THR A 333 1.31 9.42 -20.36
N TYR A 334 1.06 8.63 -19.32
CA TYR A 334 1.75 7.36 -19.12
C TYR A 334 1.57 6.42 -20.32
N PHE A 335 0.33 6.25 -20.81
CA PHE A 335 0.07 5.41 -21.97
C PHE A 335 0.56 6.02 -23.30
N GLN A 336 0.69 7.35 -23.41
CA GLN A 336 1.40 7.98 -24.53
C GLN A 336 2.88 7.58 -24.56
N VAL A 337 3.54 7.52 -23.39
CA VAL A 337 4.93 7.06 -23.30
C VAL A 337 5.05 5.58 -23.68
N VAL A 338 4.15 4.72 -23.17
CA VAL A 338 4.12 3.29 -23.52
C VAL A 338 4.00 3.13 -25.04
N GLU A 339 3.05 3.84 -25.67
CA GLU A 339 2.88 3.81 -27.12
C GLU A 339 4.16 4.25 -27.85
N ARG A 340 4.74 5.39 -27.45
CA ARG A 340 5.94 5.97 -28.06
C ARG A 340 7.15 5.05 -28.00
N CYS A 341 7.28 4.25 -26.94
CA CYS A 341 8.43 3.38 -26.71
C CYS A 341 8.29 2.01 -27.40
N LEU A 342 7.06 1.57 -27.67
CA LEU A 342 6.76 0.22 -28.13
C LEU A 342 6.77 0.10 -29.65
N LYS A 343 7.39 -0.96 -30.19
CA LYS A 343 7.39 -1.22 -31.64
C LYS A 343 5.97 -1.26 -32.24
N PRO A 344 5.75 -0.69 -33.44
CA PRO A 344 4.41 -0.43 -33.98
C PRO A 344 3.65 -1.66 -34.51
N LYS A 345 4.33 -2.80 -34.72
CA LYS A 345 3.71 -4.00 -35.33
C LYS A 345 3.62 -5.21 -34.40
N ILE A 346 4.66 -5.46 -33.62
CA ILE A 346 4.82 -6.67 -32.80
C ILE A 346 4.89 -6.38 -31.30
N GLY A 347 4.72 -5.11 -30.93
CA GLY A 347 4.84 -4.65 -29.57
C GLY A 347 3.80 -5.27 -28.64
N ILE A 348 4.24 -5.74 -27.48
CA ILE A 348 3.36 -6.18 -26.39
C ILE A 348 3.75 -5.43 -25.12
N ALA A 349 2.77 -4.85 -24.44
CA ALA A 349 2.97 -4.23 -23.13
C ALA A 349 2.18 -5.00 -22.07
N VAL A 350 2.81 -5.34 -20.95
CA VAL A 350 2.14 -5.96 -19.81
C VAL A 350 2.34 -5.09 -18.59
N PHE A 351 1.26 -4.74 -17.90
CA PHE A 351 1.37 -4.01 -16.64
C PHE A 351 0.47 -4.60 -15.57
N GLN A 352 0.93 -4.51 -14.34
CA GLN A 352 0.20 -4.89 -13.14
C GLN A 352 -0.15 -3.61 -12.37
N VAL A 353 -1.39 -3.53 -11.88
CA VAL A 353 -1.90 -2.37 -11.15
C VAL A 353 -2.95 -2.75 -10.13
N ILE A 354 -2.81 -2.24 -8.91
CA ILE A 354 -3.83 -2.26 -7.88
C ILE A 354 -4.97 -1.33 -8.29
N THR A 355 -6.19 -1.84 -8.26
CA THR A 355 -7.40 -1.14 -8.67
C THR A 355 -8.41 -1.02 -7.54
N ILE A 356 -9.27 -0.03 -7.62
CA ILE A 356 -10.45 0.11 -6.76
C ILE A 356 -11.75 -0.16 -7.56
N PRO A 357 -12.80 -0.74 -6.95
CA PRO A 357 -14.09 -0.93 -7.60
C PRO A 357 -14.68 0.38 -8.16
N GLU A 358 -15.36 0.27 -9.30
CA GLU A 358 -15.94 1.38 -10.05
C GLU A 358 -16.85 2.25 -9.18
N SER A 359 -17.70 1.62 -8.37
CA SER A 359 -18.64 2.31 -7.46
C SER A 359 -17.97 3.18 -6.40
N ARG A 360 -16.67 3.00 -6.16
CA ARG A 360 -15.89 3.73 -5.16
C ARG A 360 -14.92 4.73 -5.76
N PHE A 361 -14.66 4.66 -7.06
CA PHE A 361 -13.58 5.43 -7.67
C PHE A 361 -13.79 6.95 -7.49
N ASP A 362 -14.97 7.46 -7.80
CA ASP A 362 -15.25 8.90 -7.78
C ASP A 362 -15.17 9.55 -6.39
N SER A 363 -15.51 8.80 -5.32
CA SER A 363 -15.34 9.28 -3.94
C SER A 363 -13.88 9.12 -3.50
N TYR A 364 -13.27 7.98 -3.79
CA TYR A 364 -11.88 7.68 -3.42
C TYR A 364 -10.88 8.71 -3.95
N VAL A 365 -11.02 9.17 -5.19
CA VAL A 365 -10.09 10.16 -5.75
C VAL A 365 -10.16 11.51 -5.03
N LYS A 366 -11.30 11.84 -4.39
CA LYS A 366 -11.56 13.11 -3.68
C LYS A 366 -11.15 13.06 -2.20
N GLU A 367 -10.98 11.88 -1.63
CA GLU A 367 -10.78 11.68 -0.19
C GLU A 367 -9.36 11.18 0.12
N VAL A 368 -8.79 11.63 1.24
CA VAL A 368 -7.51 11.10 1.74
C VAL A 368 -7.83 10.03 2.78
N ASP A 369 -7.37 8.81 2.54
CA ASP A 369 -7.50 7.69 3.48
C ASP A 369 -6.18 7.46 4.27
N PHE A 370 -6.18 6.43 5.11
CA PHE A 370 -4.99 6.01 5.86
C PHE A 370 -3.78 5.75 4.95
N ILE A 371 -3.96 5.05 3.82
CA ILE A 371 -2.87 4.68 2.91
C ILE A 371 -2.24 5.93 2.31
N ARG A 372 -3.06 6.84 1.76
CA ARG A 372 -2.61 8.10 1.15
C ARG A 372 -2.02 9.07 2.16
N LYS A 373 -2.40 8.98 3.44
CA LYS A 373 -1.81 9.82 4.49
C LYS A 373 -0.48 9.27 5.02
N TRP A 374 -0.40 7.95 5.25
CA TRP A 374 0.64 7.38 6.12
C TRP A 374 1.61 6.41 5.43
N ILE A 375 1.21 5.79 4.32
CA ILE A 375 1.98 4.76 3.63
C ILE A 375 2.45 5.25 2.27
N PHE A 376 1.54 5.66 1.38
CA PHE A 376 1.81 6.10 0.01
C PHE A 376 1.21 7.49 -0.29
N PRO A 377 1.82 8.58 0.19
CA PRO A 377 1.41 9.94 -0.15
C PRO A 377 1.45 10.20 -1.65
N GLY A 378 0.37 10.78 -2.17
CA GLY A 378 0.20 11.01 -3.60
C GLY A 378 -0.20 9.77 -4.40
N GLY A 379 -0.20 8.59 -3.79
CA GLY A 379 -0.67 7.36 -4.42
C GLY A 379 -2.16 7.42 -4.74
N ILE A 380 -2.55 6.79 -5.83
CA ILE A 380 -3.94 6.71 -6.28
C ILE A 380 -4.21 5.41 -7.05
N LEU A 381 -5.31 4.76 -6.72
CA LEU A 381 -5.77 3.53 -7.36
C LEU A 381 -6.80 3.84 -8.47
N PRO A 382 -6.55 3.49 -9.74
CA PRO A 382 -7.56 3.58 -10.79
C PRO A 382 -8.64 2.48 -10.66
N SER A 383 -9.78 2.66 -11.31
CA SER A 383 -10.69 1.54 -11.61
C SER A 383 -10.32 0.87 -12.93
N VAL A 384 -10.80 -0.34 -13.20
CA VAL A 384 -10.57 -1.04 -14.48
C VAL A 384 -11.19 -0.25 -15.65
N THR A 385 -12.36 0.35 -15.43
CA THR A 385 -13.02 1.21 -16.42
C THR A 385 -12.21 2.47 -16.70
N PHE A 386 -11.75 3.17 -15.65
CA PHE A 386 -10.87 4.33 -15.81
C PHE A 386 -9.60 3.92 -16.57
N MET A 387 -9.06 2.74 -16.25
CA MET A 387 -7.84 2.30 -16.85
C MET A 387 -7.97 2.05 -18.35
N THR A 388 -9.01 1.33 -18.74
CA THR A 388 -9.36 1.08 -20.14
C THR A 388 -9.48 2.38 -20.94
N ASN A 389 -10.15 3.40 -20.38
CA ASN A 389 -10.28 4.71 -21.02
C ASN A 389 -8.95 5.43 -21.22
N ALA A 390 -8.07 5.44 -20.21
CA ALA A 390 -6.77 6.09 -20.32
C ALA A 390 -5.83 5.38 -21.29
N ILE A 391 -5.92 4.04 -21.41
CA ILE A 391 -5.20 3.28 -22.45
C ILE A 391 -5.68 3.71 -23.83
N SER A 392 -6.99 3.69 -24.10
CA SER A 392 -7.54 4.07 -25.40
C SER A 392 -7.14 5.48 -25.81
N LYS A 393 -7.28 6.46 -24.91
CA LYS A 393 -6.90 7.85 -25.19
C LYS A 393 -5.39 8.03 -25.33
N GLY A 394 -4.60 7.53 -24.39
CA GLY A 394 -3.15 7.72 -24.35
C GLY A 394 -2.44 7.06 -25.53
N THR A 395 -2.95 5.91 -25.98
CA THR A 395 -2.39 5.18 -27.14
C THR A 395 -3.03 5.60 -28.46
N GLN A 396 -4.00 6.52 -28.44
CA GLN A 396 -4.82 6.91 -29.60
C GLN A 396 -5.42 5.68 -30.31
N ASN A 397 -5.93 4.73 -29.53
CA ASN A 397 -6.49 3.45 -29.97
C ASN A 397 -5.51 2.55 -30.76
N ARG A 398 -4.20 2.78 -30.71
CA ARG A 398 -3.18 1.95 -31.39
C ARG A 398 -2.76 0.70 -30.61
N LEU A 399 -3.21 0.56 -29.37
CA LEU A 399 -3.04 -0.64 -28.58
C LEU A 399 -4.41 -1.17 -28.17
N LEU A 400 -4.64 -2.46 -28.42
CA LEU A 400 -5.81 -3.18 -27.93
C LEU A 400 -5.50 -3.87 -26.61
N ILE A 401 -6.53 -4.01 -25.77
CA ILE A 401 -6.47 -4.83 -24.56
C ILE A 401 -6.71 -6.28 -24.97
N ASP A 402 -5.70 -7.12 -24.83
CA ASP A 402 -5.74 -8.55 -25.13
C ASP A 402 -6.30 -9.36 -23.96
N SER A 403 -5.84 -9.08 -22.74
CA SER A 403 -6.36 -9.72 -21.54
C SER A 403 -6.29 -8.81 -20.32
N VAL A 404 -7.18 -9.06 -19.36
CA VAL A 404 -7.18 -8.47 -18.01
C VAL A 404 -7.38 -9.60 -17.02
N GLN A 405 -6.39 -9.84 -16.15
CA GLN A 405 -6.44 -10.92 -15.16
C GLN A 405 -6.37 -10.34 -13.76
N ASN A 406 -7.39 -10.62 -12.94
CA ASN A 406 -7.41 -10.24 -11.53
C ASN A 406 -6.60 -11.25 -10.69
N ILE A 407 -5.55 -10.77 -10.04
CA ILE A 407 -4.74 -11.50 -9.06
C ILE A 407 -4.89 -10.95 -7.64
N GLY A 408 -5.77 -9.97 -7.41
CA GLY A 408 -6.04 -9.34 -6.12
C GLY A 408 -6.19 -10.30 -4.93
N PRO A 409 -6.91 -11.43 -5.04
CA PRO A 409 -7.01 -12.39 -3.94
C PRO A 409 -5.66 -12.95 -3.46
N HIS A 410 -4.65 -13.05 -4.34
CA HIS A 410 -3.31 -13.48 -3.95
C HIS A 410 -2.56 -12.41 -3.13
N TYR A 411 -2.94 -11.15 -3.26
CA TYR A 411 -2.33 -10.05 -2.52
C TYR A 411 -2.67 -10.15 -1.03
N ALA A 412 -3.88 -10.60 -0.68
CA ALA A 412 -4.25 -10.85 0.72
C ALA A 412 -3.24 -11.78 1.41
N ARG A 413 -2.91 -12.92 0.79
CA ARG A 413 -1.88 -13.84 1.29
C ARG A 413 -0.48 -13.23 1.28
N THR A 414 -0.12 -12.49 0.23
CA THR A 414 1.17 -11.80 0.15
C THR A 414 1.39 -10.90 1.36
N LEU A 415 0.37 -10.10 1.72
CA LEU A 415 0.39 -9.18 2.85
C LEU A 415 0.43 -9.91 4.20
N ARG A 416 -0.29 -11.03 4.37
CA ARG A 416 -0.21 -11.87 5.58
C ARG A 416 1.18 -12.47 5.76
N GLU A 417 1.81 -12.96 4.68
CA GLU A 417 3.17 -13.49 4.75
C GLU A 417 4.20 -12.39 5.08
N TRP A 418 4.06 -11.19 4.50
CA TRP A 418 4.89 -10.03 4.86
C TRP A 418 4.68 -9.61 6.32
N GLU A 419 3.45 -9.52 6.78
CA GLU A 419 3.12 -9.15 8.15
C GLU A 419 3.72 -10.15 9.16
N SER A 420 3.57 -11.45 8.90
CA SER A 420 4.12 -12.50 9.76
C SER A 420 5.64 -12.37 9.90
N ARG A 421 6.34 -12.14 8.78
CA ARG A 421 7.80 -11.92 8.78
C ARG A 421 8.18 -10.61 9.45
N PHE A 422 7.44 -9.54 9.19
CA PHE A 422 7.63 -8.23 9.81
C PHE A 422 7.51 -8.33 11.33
N LYS A 423 6.43 -8.94 11.85
CA LYS A 423 6.22 -9.15 13.29
C LYS A 423 7.34 -9.98 13.90
N ARG A 424 7.72 -11.10 13.26
CA ARG A 424 8.79 -12.00 13.71
C ARG A 424 10.15 -11.32 13.81
N ASN A 425 10.49 -10.52 12.81
CA ASN A 425 11.81 -9.90 12.67
C ASN A 425 11.86 -8.48 13.24
N PHE A 426 10.77 -7.99 13.85
CA PHE A 426 10.66 -6.59 14.23
C PHE A 426 11.71 -6.20 15.28
N ASP A 427 11.72 -6.90 16.41
CA ASP A 427 12.52 -6.49 17.57
C ASP A 427 14.02 -6.78 17.36
N GLU A 428 14.37 -7.83 16.60
CA GLU A 428 15.75 -8.23 16.36
C GLU A 428 16.42 -7.53 15.17
N LEU A 429 15.68 -7.23 14.09
CA LEU A 429 16.24 -6.68 12.86
C LEU A 429 15.73 -5.27 12.53
N ILE A 430 14.41 -5.06 12.56
CA ILE A 430 13.80 -3.83 12.06
C ILE A 430 14.00 -2.68 13.05
N ALA A 431 13.69 -2.86 14.33
CA ALA A 431 13.82 -1.81 15.35
C ALA A 431 15.28 -1.31 15.49
N PRO A 432 16.32 -2.17 15.54
CA PRO A 432 17.71 -1.70 15.52
C PRO A 432 18.06 -0.94 14.24
N CYS A 433 17.55 -1.38 13.08
CA CYS A 433 17.77 -0.68 11.81
C CYS A 433 17.14 0.72 11.80
N LEU A 434 15.92 0.85 12.30
CA LEU A 434 15.23 2.13 12.44
C LEU A 434 16.01 3.09 13.34
N VAL A 435 16.51 2.61 14.49
CA VAL A 435 17.34 3.39 15.41
C VAL A 435 18.65 3.84 14.76
N LYS A 436 19.27 2.97 13.95
CA LYS A 436 20.50 3.30 13.22
C LYS A 436 20.27 4.40 12.18
N THR A 437 19.16 4.33 11.44
CA THR A 437 18.82 5.31 10.40
C THR A 437 18.29 6.62 10.99
N TYR A 438 17.57 6.54 12.10
CA TYR A 438 16.92 7.66 12.79
C TYR A 438 17.28 7.65 14.29
N PRO A 439 18.47 8.17 14.66
CA PRO A 439 18.94 8.17 16.05
C PRO A 439 17.99 8.87 17.02
N GLU A 440 17.18 9.83 16.55
CA GLU A 440 16.13 10.50 17.32
C GLU A 440 15.01 9.57 17.80
N MET A 441 14.92 8.34 17.27
CA MET A 441 14.00 7.33 17.79
C MET A 441 14.41 6.79 19.16
N VAL A 442 15.71 6.88 19.52
CA VAL A 442 16.21 6.45 20.84
C VAL A 442 15.64 7.32 21.96
N GLU A 443 15.44 8.61 21.68
CA GLU A 443 14.95 9.59 22.65
C GLU A 443 13.52 9.28 23.11
N ASN A 444 12.72 8.59 22.27
CA ASN A 444 11.38 8.17 22.64
C ASN A 444 11.04 6.78 22.06
N PRO A 445 11.17 5.71 22.88
CA PRO A 445 10.81 4.34 22.50
C PRO A 445 9.36 4.16 22.02
N HIS A 446 8.45 5.07 22.38
CA HIS A 446 7.07 5.05 21.91
C HIS A 446 6.98 5.22 20.39
N ARG A 447 7.92 5.92 19.76
CA ARG A 447 7.95 6.12 18.29
C ARG A 447 8.16 4.81 17.54
N ILE A 448 8.99 3.91 18.07
CA ILE A 448 9.22 2.58 17.49
C ILE A 448 7.93 1.75 17.53
N GLN A 449 7.16 1.85 18.63
CA GLN A 449 5.87 1.17 18.75
C GLN A 449 4.80 1.76 17.82
N ILE A 450 4.75 3.08 17.67
CA ILE A 450 3.90 3.74 16.67
C ILE A 450 4.23 3.22 15.26
N PHE A 451 5.52 3.11 14.94
CA PHE A 451 5.97 2.56 13.66
C PHE A 451 5.50 1.11 13.48
N LYS A 452 5.72 0.25 14.50
CA LYS A 452 5.28 -1.16 14.48
C LYS A 452 3.77 -1.26 14.20
N ARG A 453 2.96 -0.51 14.95
CA ARG A 453 1.50 -0.51 14.82
C ARG A 453 1.04 0.06 13.48
N LYS A 454 1.67 1.12 12.96
CA LYS A 454 1.37 1.65 11.63
C LYS A 454 1.51 0.57 10.55
N TRP A 455 2.60 -0.18 10.58
CA TRP A 455 2.87 -1.23 9.61
C TRP A 455 1.96 -2.44 9.75
N ILE A 456 1.66 -2.87 10.98
CA ILE A 456 0.66 -3.91 11.23
C ILE A 456 -0.71 -3.47 10.70
N TYR A 457 -1.14 -2.24 11.03
CA TYR A 457 -2.39 -1.69 10.52
C TYR A 457 -2.42 -1.67 8.99
N TYR A 458 -1.32 -1.25 8.34
CA TYR A 458 -1.20 -1.29 6.88
C TYR A 458 -1.40 -2.69 6.31
N PHE A 459 -0.70 -3.70 6.83
CA PHE A 459 -0.81 -5.06 6.32
C PHE A 459 -2.23 -5.60 6.48
N GLU A 460 -2.82 -5.49 7.67
CA GLU A 460 -4.17 -6.01 7.93
C GLU A 460 -5.24 -5.23 7.13
N TYR A 461 -5.13 -3.90 7.08
CA TYR A 461 -6.06 -3.05 6.32
C TYR A 461 -6.06 -3.39 4.84
N SER A 462 -4.87 -3.52 4.24
CA SER A 462 -4.74 -3.88 2.83
C SER A 462 -5.14 -5.33 2.57
N ALA A 463 -4.74 -6.28 3.42
CA ALA A 463 -5.05 -7.70 3.25
C ALA A 463 -6.56 -7.95 3.26
N THR A 464 -7.26 -7.40 4.26
CA THR A 464 -8.73 -7.45 4.32
C THR A 464 -9.37 -6.74 3.14
N GLY A 465 -8.77 -5.64 2.66
CA GLY A 465 -9.22 -4.92 1.47
C GLY A 465 -9.26 -5.81 0.22
N PHE A 466 -8.21 -6.58 -0.02
CA PHE A 466 -8.13 -7.53 -1.13
C PHE A 466 -9.00 -8.77 -0.92
N GLU A 467 -9.02 -9.34 0.28
CA GLU A 467 -9.83 -10.50 0.64
C GLU A 467 -11.32 -10.22 0.43
N SER A 468 -11.77 -9.04 0.87
CA SER A 468 -13.17 -8.59 0.76
C SER A 468 -13.51 -8.01 -0.62
N ARG A 469 -12.59 -8.09 -1.60
CA ARG A 469 -12.75 -7.56 -2.96
C ARG A 469 -13.12 -6.07 -3.03
N VAL A 470 -12.79 -5.31 -1.99
CA VAL A 470 -12.93 -3.85 -2.01
C VAL A 470 -11.70 -3.16 -2.60
N LEU A 471 -10.65 -3.95 -2.87
CA LEU A 471 -9.50 -3.70 -3.72
C LEU A 471 -9.36 -4.87 -4.71
N GLY A 472 -8.76 -4.60 -5.87
CA GLY A 472 -8.34 -5.62 -6.83
C GLY A 472 -6.91 -5.36 -7.27
N ASP A 473 -6.30 -6.31 -7.96
CA ASP A 473 -4.98 -6.14 -8.57
C ASP A 473 -5.01 -6.87 -9.91
N HIS A 474 -4.70 -6.16 -10.99
CA HIS A 474 -4.96 -6.62 -12.34
C HIS A 474 -3.70 -6.58 -13.20
N ILE A 475 -3.44 -7.69 -13.89
CA ILE A 475 -2.46 -7.76 -14.96
C ILE A 475 -3.17 -7.54 -16.29
N PHE A 476 -2.83 -6.44 -16.97
CA PHE A 476 -3.28 -6.12 -18.31
C PHE A 476 -2.22 -6.52 -19.34
N THR A 477 -2.66 -7.12 -20.44
CA THR A 477 -1.83 -7.33 -21.64
C THR A 477 -2.37 -6.45 -22.76
N LEU A 478 -1.51 -5.64 -23.36
CA LEU A 478 -1.79 -4.82 -24.52
C LEU A 478 -0.98 -5.26 -25.73
N THR A 479 -1.56 -5.14 -26.92
CA THR A 479 -0.88 -5.48 -28.17
C THR A 479 -1.30 -4.62 -29.35
N ARG A 480 -0.59 -4.76 -30.46
CA ARG A 480 -0.88 -4.10 -31.73
C ARG A 480 -1.94 -4.86 -32.52
N GLU A 481 -2.81 -4.14 -33.23
CA GLU A 481 -3.74 -4.74 -34.18
C GLU A 481 -2.96 -5.56 -35.23
N GLY A 482 -3.43 -6.79 -35.50
CA GLY A 482 -2.78 -7.70 -36.44
C GLY A 482 -1.50 -8.38 -35.90
N ASN A 483 -1.15 -8.20 -34.63
CA ASN A 483 -0.05 -8.95 -34.01
C ASN A 483 -0.47 -10.40 -33.72
N LEU A 484 -0.12 -11.33 -34.61
CA LEU A 484 -0.45 -12.76 -34.49
C LEU A 484 0.53 -13.56 -33.61
N THR A 485 1.41 -12.89 -32.86
CA THR A 485 2.46 -13.56 -32.07
C THR A 485 2.08 -13.85 -30.62
N LEU A 486 0.89 -13.41 -30.19
CA LEU A 486 0.32 -13.68 -28.87
C LEU A 486 -0.30 -15.06 -28.75
#